data_AF-K5UQY9-F1
#
_entry.id   AF-K5UQY9-F1
#
_cell.length_a   1.000
_cell.length_b   1.000
_cell.length_c   1.000
_cell.angle_alpha   90.00
_cell.angle_beta   90.00
_cell.angle_gamma   90.00
#
_symmetry.space_group_name_H-M   'P 1'
#
loop_
_entity.id
_entity.type
_entity.pdbx_description
1 polymer ?
#
loop_
_entity_poly.entity_id
_entity_poly.type
_entity_poly.pdbx_seq_one_letter_code
_entity_poly.pdbx_strand_id
1 'polypeptide(L)'
;MFSIQNGMQVTLEYTSHLSPDEPLKALFKALANISSSLTEVVVKFALTYLHEGHELLANSNLLLAPKLWYCEKVDSINIYVIDPSWCVDASPHHKCLCDAVNVLHEANFVFEDLCEPNVLLCDNGAMLIDFDWCGKEREACYPSDILMDSDMPWHASVQREGLITKEHDCHLLDKLAGPPEQQGTLLGNVA
;
A
#
# COMPACT_ATOMS: atom_id res chain seq x y z
N MET A 1 14.29 14.59 13.86
CA MET A 1 12.87 14.75 14.27
C MET A 1 12.56 13.61 15.22
N PHE A 2 11.89 13.86 16.34
CA PHE A 2 11.61 12.86 17.37
C PHE A 2 10.18 12.35 17.20
N SER A 3 9.98 11.04 17.12
CA SER A 3 8.67 10.41 17.30
C SER A 3 8.69 9.64 18.61
N ILE A 4 7.60 9.73 19.39
CA ILE A 4 7.44 9.01 20.65
C ILE A 4 6.49 7.85 20.38
N GLN A 5 7.02 6.63 20.26
CA GLN A 5 6.20 5.42 20.25
C GLN A 5 6.20 4.82 21.65
N ASN A 6 5.04 4.69 22.31
CA ASN A 6 4.93 4.08 23.65
C ASN A 6 5.86 4.70 24.73
N GLY A 7 6.22 5.98 24.59
CA GLY A 7 7.18 6.66 25.47
C GLY A 7 8.66 6.49 25.09
N MET A 8 8.97 5.75 24.01
CA MET A 8 10.32 5.59 23.50
C MET A 8 10.66 6.67 22.49
N GLN A 9 11.79 7.35 22.72
CA GLN A 9 12.32 8.36 21.82
C GLN A 9 12.98 7.67 20.61
N VAL A 10 12.42 7.90 19.42
CA VAL A 10 13.01 7.45 18.15
C VAL A 10 13.66 8.65 17.46
N THR A 11 14.91 8.50 17.05
CA THR A 11 15.61 9.50 16.21
C THR A 11 15.85 8.90 14.84
N LEU A 12 15.60 9.68 13.80
CA LEU A 12 15.78 9.26 12.42
C LEU A 12 16.92 10.02 11.75
N GLU A 13 17.79 9.27 11.10
CA GLU A 13 18.83 9.77 10.20
C GLU A 13 18.46 9.39 8.76
N TYR A 14 18.07 10.37 7.96
CA TYR A 14 17.69 10.15 6.56
C TYR A 14 18.95 9.88 5.71
N THR A 15 18.96 8.77 4.99
CA THR A 15 20.14 8.31 4.25
C THR A 15 20.01 8.52 2.74
N SER A 16 18.82 8.36 2.16
CA SER A 16 18.60 8.58 0.73
C SER A 16 17.12 8.80 0.38
N HIS A 17 16.86 9.42 -0.77
CA HIS A 17 15.54 9.40 -1.41
C HIS A 17 15.33 8.05 -2.10
N LEU A 18 14.16 7.43 -1.97
CA LEU A 18 13.89 6.08 -2.49
C LEU A 18 13.59 6.08 -4.00
N SER A 19 12.96 7.16 -4.49
CA SER A 19 12.60 7.34 -5.90
C SER A 19 13.20 8.64 -6.45
N PRO A 20 14.53 8.76 -6.58
CA PRO A 20 15.20 10.03 -6.89
C PRO A 20 14.75 10.67 -8.22
N ASP A 21 14.25 9.87 -9.16
CA ASP A 21 13.72 10.32 -10.44
C ASP A 21 12.26 10.82 -10.38
N GLU A 22 11.58 10.58 -9.25
CA GLU A 22 10.20 11.01 -8.98
C GLU A 22 10.15 11.90 -7.74
N PRO A 23 10.58 13.17 -7.83
CA PRO A 23 10.74 14.05 -6.67
C PRO A 23 9.42 14.40 -5.95
N LEU A 24 8.28 14.11 -6.58
CA LEU A 24 6.95 14.27 -5.96
C LEU A 24 6.62 13.12 -5.00
N LYS A 25 7.27 11.95 -5.14
CA LYS A 25 7.13 10.84 -4.20
C LYS A 25 8.06 11.07 -3.01
N ALA A 26 7.52 11.64 -1.94
CA ALA A 26 8.27 11.93 -0.71
C ALA A 26 8.54 10.65 0.12
N LEU A 27 9.29 9.72 -0.47
CA LEU A 27 9.70 8.43 0.09
C LEU A 27 11.21 8.43 0.35
N PHE A 28 11.60 8.13 1.57
CA PHE A 28 13.00 8.21 2.02
C PHE A 28 13.41 6.96 2.78
N LYS A 29 14.67 6.54 2.59
CA LYS A 29 15.33 5.63 3.53
C LYS A 29 15.83 6.42 4.73
N ALA A 30 15.67 5.84 5.91
CA ALA A 30 16.24 6.38 7.13
C ALA A 30 16.74 5.26 8.06
N LEU A 31 17.67 5.59 8.94
CA LEU A 31 18.06 4.77 10.08
C LEU A 31 17.29 5.25 11.31
N ALA A 32 16.41 4.40 11.84
CA ALA A 32 15.73 4.62 13.11
C ALA A 32 16.62 4.15 14.26
N ASN A 33 17.04 5.10 15.09
CA ASN A 33 17.70 4.81 16.36
C ASN A 33 16.65 4.64 17.45
N ILE A 34 16.50 3.40 17.91
CA ILE A 34 15.57 2.99 18.95
C ILE A 34 16.39 2.38 20.08
N SER A 35 16.50 3.08 21.21
CA SER A 35 17.25 2.62 22.39
C SER A 35 18.68 2.12 22.06
N SER A 36 19.39 2.82 21.17
CA SER A 36 20.74 2.46 20.67
C SER A 36 20.82 1.27 19.70
N SER A 37 19.68 0.76 19.22
CA SER A 37 19.61 -0.13 18.05
C SER A 37 19.28 0.68 16.80
N LEU A 38 20.01 0.44 15.71
CA LEU A 38 19.73 1.05 14.41
C LEU A 38 18.94 0.07 13.54
N THR A 39 17.80 0.49 13.02
CA THR A 39 17.00 -0.26 12.05
C THR A 39 16.76 0.58 10.81
N GLU A 40 16.94 0.01 9.62
CA GLU A 40 16.57 0.68 8.37
C GLU A 40 15.04 0.72 8.25
N VAL A 41 14.51 1.88 7.92
CA VAL A 41 13.08 2.12 7.73
C VAL A 41 12.84 2.92 6.45
N VAL A 42 11.64 2.80 5.91
CA VAL A 42 11.08 3.70 4.90
C VAL A 42 10.24 4.75 5.61
N VAL A 43 10.46 6.01 5.26
CA VAL A 43 9.67 7.15 5.71
C VAL A 43 8.91 7.72 4.52
N LYS A 44 7.59 7.78 4.61
CA LYS A 44 6.72 8.40 3.62
C LYS A 44 6.06 9.66 4.18
N PHE A 45 5.99 10.70 3.36
CA PHE A 45 5.12 11.84 3.58
C PHE A 45 3.97 11.81 2.59
N ALA A 46 2.74 11.86 3.08
CA ALA A 46 1.53 11.72 2.28
C ALA A 46 0.50 12.81 2.60
N LEU A 47 -0.40 13.11 1.67
CA LEU A 47 -1.52 14.03 1.90
C LEU A 47 -2.66 13.33 2.65
N THR A 48 -2.94 12.09 2.25
CA THR A 48 -3.94 11.19 2.81
C THR A 48 -3.28 9.84 3.05
N TYR A 49 -3.75 9.10 4.05
CA TYR A 49 -3.29 7.75 4.37
C TYR A 49 -4.31 7.06 5.25
N LEU A 50 -4.88 5.95 4.80
CA LEU A 50 -5.82 5.19 5.63
C LEU A 50 -5.07 4.28 6.61
N HIS A 51 -4.68 4.86 7.75
CA HIS A 51 -4.02 4.13 8.84
C HIS A 51 -4.83 2.89 9.29
N GLU A 52 -6.14 3.03 9.50
CA GLU A 52 -7.02 1.94 9.95
C GLU A 52 -7.04 0.76 8.95
N GLY A 53 -7.04 1.05 7.64
CA GLY A 53 -7.02 0.02 6.59
C GLY A 53 -5.68 -0.71 6.52
N HIS A 54 -4.57 0.03 6.63
CA HIS A 54 -3.24 -0.56 6.72
C HIS A 54 -3.13 -1.48 7.94
N GLU A 55 -3.49 -0.99 9.14
CA GLU A 55 -3.43 -1.79 10.36
C GLU A 55 -4.34 -3.02 10.31
N LEU A 56 -5.50 -2.92 9.68
CA LEU A 56 -6.41 -4.05 9.50
C LEU A 56 -5.72 -5.18 8.70
N LEU A 57 -5.06 -4.86 7.60
CA LEU A 57 -4.33 -5.83 6.79
C LEU A 57 -3.07 -6.36 7.47
N ALA A 58 -2.31 -5.48 8.12
CA ALA A 58 -1.06 -5.81 8.81
C ALA A 58 -1.27 -6.73 10.02
N ASN A 59 -2.39 -6.57 10.73
CA ASN A 59 -2.75 -7.38 11.89
C ASN A 59 -3.66 -8.56 11.54
N SER A 60 -3.98 -8.77 10.26
CA SER A 60 -4.71 -9.96 9.81
C SER A 60 -3.85 -11.21 9.98
N ASN A 61 -4.51 -12.37 10.13
CA ASN A 61 -3.80 -13.66 10.21
C ASN A 61 -3.00 -14.01 8.95
N LEU A 62 -3.26 -13.31 7.84
CA LEU A 62 -2.63 -13.53 6.54
C LEU A 62 -1.46 -12.56 6.27
N LEU A 63 -1.24 -11.56 7.15
CA LEU A 63 -0.19 -10.53 7.02
C LEU A 63 -0.21 -9.89 5.63
N LEU A 64 -1.30 -9.18 5.30
CA LEU A 64 -1.59 -8.67 3.96
C LEU A 64 -1.10 -7.22 3.72
N ALA A 65 -0.47 -6.62 4.72
CA ALA A 65 0.28 -5.37 4.63
C ALA A 65 1.50 -5.46 5.58
N PRO A 66 2.55 -4.66 5.35
CA PRO A 66 3.66 -4.56 6.29
C PRO A 66 3.23 -4.11 7.69
N LYS A 67 4.12 -4.32 8.67
CA LYS A 67 3.88 -3.75 10.00
C LYS A 67 4.16 -2.26 9.99
N LEU A 68 3.12 -1.44 10.10
CA LEU A 68 3.27 0.00 10.31
C LEU A 68 3.88 0.29 11.70
N TRP A 69 4.99 1.02 11.75
CA TRP A 69 5.60 1.43 13.03
C TRP A 69 4.97 2.71 13.57
N TYR A 70 4.64 3.64 12.70
CA TYR A 70 4.07 4.92 13.08
C TYR A 70 3.32 5.57 11.90
N CYS A 71 2.20 6.21 12.21
CA CYS A 71 1.42 7.01 11.27
C CYS A 71 0.76 8.16 12.04
N GLU A 72 1.11 9.40 11.74
CA GLU A 72 0.49 10.58 12.38
C GLU A 72 0.33 11.73 11.38
N LYS A 73 -0.75 12.50 11.56
CA LYS A 73 -0.92 13.78 10.88
C LYS A 73 -0.20 14.88 11.66
N VAL A 74 0.82 15.47 11.04
CA VAL A 74 1.63 16.57 11.54
C VAL A 74 1.43 17.78 10.63
N ASP A 75 0.85 18.87 11.14
CA ASP A 75 0.42 20.02 10.35
C ASP A 75 1.49 20.65 9.43
N SER A 76 2.77 20.57 9.82
CA SER A 76 3.88 21.12 9.02
C SER A 76 4.29 20.28 7.82
N ILE A 77 3.92 18.99 7.80
CA ILE A 77 4.41 17.99 6.83
C ILE A 77 3.31 17.04 6.33
N ASN A 78 2.05 17.32 6.64
CA ASN A 78 0.86 16.47 6.39
C ASN A 78 0.92 15.13 7.14
N ILE A 79 0.91 13.99 6.46
CA ILE A 79 0.93 12.67 7.10
C ILE A 79 2.33 12.10 7.04
N TYR A 80 2.73 11.50 8.15
CA TYR A 80 4.05 10.97 8.35
C TYR A 80 3.97 9.48 8.69
N VAL A 81 4.57 8.62 7.87
CA VAL A 81 4.46 7.16 7.95
C VAL A 81 5.84 6.51 8.02
N ILE A 82 6.02 5.55 8.93
CA ILE A 82 7.25 4.73 9.05
C ILE A 82 6.92 3.24 8.85
N ASP A 83 7.60 2.63 7.87
CA ASP A 83 7.53 1.20 7.57
C ASP A 83 8.93 0.56 7.73
N PRO A 84 9.11 -0.46 8.59
CA PRO A 84 10.37 -1.16 8.80
C PRO A 84 10.68 -2.23 7.74
N SER A 85 9.74 -2.52 6.84
CA SER A 85 9.82 -3.70 5.98
C SER A 85 10.51 -3.38 4.65
N TRP A 86 11.25 -4.38 4.18
CA TRP A 86 11.81 -4.46 2.84
C TRP A 86 11.50 -5.85 2.31
N CYS A 87 10.91 -5.95 1.12
CA CYS A 87 10.50 -7.22 0.54
C CYS A 87 11.48 -7.69 -0.55
N VAL A 88 11.40 -8.98 -0.87
CA VAL A 88 12.32 -9.71 -1.78
C VAL A 88 11.55 -10.24 -2.99
N ASP A 89 12.28 -10.51 -4.09
CA ASP A 89 11.72 -11.02 -5.34
C ASP A 89 11.00 -12.37 -5.14
N ALA A 90 9.67 -12.33 -5.12
CA ALA A 90 8.79 -13.49 -5.29
C ALA A 90 7.82 -13.21 -6.44
N SER A 91 6.83 -14.07 -6.72
CA SER A 91 5.78 -13.79 -7.71
C SER A 91 4.46 -13.46 -7.00
N PRO A 92 3.67 -12.47 -7.46
CA PRO A 92 2.40 -12.13 -6.83
C PRO A 92 1.44 -13.33 -6.86
N HIS A 93 0.94 -13.74 -5.69
CA HIS A 93 -0.15 -14.69 -5.62
C HIS A 93 -1.48 -13.95 -5.71
N HIS A 94 -2.20 -14.11 -6.84
CA HIS A 94 -3.54 -13.53 -7.09
C HIS A 94 -4.47 -13.65 -5.87
N LYS A 95 -4.45 -14.82 -5.20
CA LYS A 95 -5.25 -15.07 -4.00
C LYS A 95 -4.98 -14.07 -2.86
N CYS A 96 -3.73 -13.70 -2.59
CA CYS A 96 -3.39 -12.77 -1.51
C CYS A 96 -3.95 -11.37 -1.77
N LEU A 97 -3.93 -10.94 -3.04
CA LEU A 97 -4.52 -9.65 -3.43
C LEU A 97 -6.04 -9.67 -3.26
N CYS A 98 -6.71 -10.77 -3.67
CA CYS A 98 -8.14 -10.95 -3.42
C CYS A 98 -8.47 -10.96 -1.93
N ASP A 99 -7.69 -11.68 -1.12
CA ASP A 99 -7.88 -11.73 0.34
C ASP A 99 -7.74 -10.32 0.96
N ALA A 100 -6.76 -9.53 0.53
CA ALA A 100 -6.54 -8.16 1.02
C ALA A 100 -7.71 -7.24 0.68
N VAL A 101 -8.15 -7.23 -0.58
CA VAL A 101 -9.30 -6.43 -1.03
C VAL A 101 -10.57 -6.84 -0.29
N ASN A 102 -10.81 -8.15 -0.12
CA ASN A 102 -11.99 -8.64 0.60
C ASN A 102 -11.99 -8.20 2.07
N VAL A 103 -10.86 -8.29 2.77
CA VAL A 103 -10.75 -7.84 4.17
C VAL A 103 -11.05 -6.34 4.29
N LEU A 104 -10.55 -5.51 3.37
CA LEU A 104 -10.87 -4.09 3.34
C LEU A 104 -12.37 -3.85 3.05
N HIS A 105 -12.94 -4.56 2.08
CA HIS A 105 -14.33 -4.39 1.67
C HIS A 105 -15.32 -4.78 2.78
N GLU A 106 -15.02 -5.84 3.52
CA GLU A 106 -15.78 -6.27 4.70
C GLU A 106 -15.78 -5.21 5.81
N ALA A 107 -14.70 -4.44 5.95
CA ALA A 107 -14.59 -3.29 6.84
C ALA A 107 -15.13 -1.98 6.23
N ASN A 108 -15.77 -2.03 5.06
CA ASN A 108 -16.29 -0.88 4.32
C ASN A 108 -15.21 0.12 3.85
N PHE A 109 -14.03 -0.39 3.55
CA PHE A 109 -12.94 0.35 2.92
C PHE A 109 -12.78 -0.03 1.44
N VAL A 110 -12.21 0.89 0.67
CA VAL A 110 -11.79 0.74 -0.73
C VAL A 110 -10.31 1.08 -0.82
N PHE A 111 -9.54 0.44 -1.69
CA PHE A 111 -8.07 0.64 -1.80
C PHE A 111 -7.68 1.54 -2.97
N GLU A 112 -8.28 1.28 -4.13
CA GLU A 112 -8.11 1.84 -5.47
C GLU A 112 -6.73 1.64 -6.07
N ASP A 113 -5.64 1.99 -5.40
CA ASP A 113 -4.31 2.11 -6.02
C ASP A 113 -3.62 0.74 -6.24
N LEU A 114 -4.39 -0.26 -6.72
CA LEU A 114 -3.96 -1.61 -7.08
C LEU A 114 -3.18 -1.58 -8.38
N CYS A 115 -1.87 -1.37 -8.26
CA CYS A 115 -0.92 -1.49 -9.34
C CYS A 115 0.32 -2.29 -8.89
N GLU A 116 1.09 -2.83 -9.85
CA GLU A 116 2.30 -3.61 -9.54
C GLU A 116 3.27 -2.90 -8.57
N PRO A 117 3.54 -1.58 -8.70
CA PRO A 117 4.39 -0.85 -7.75
C PRO A 117 3.91 -0.86 -6.30
N ASN A 118 2.60 -1.03 -6.07
CA ASN A 118 2.00 -1.00 -4.73
C ASN A 118 1.80 -2.40 -4.13
N VAL A 119 2.39 -3.42 -4.76
CA VAL A 119 2.40 -4.80 -4.27
C VAL A 119 3.81 -5.18 -3.88
N LEU A 120 4.01 -5.49 -2.60
CA LEU A 120 5.25 -6.09 -2.11
C LEU A 120 5.14 -7.62 -2.12
N LEU A 121 6.17 -8.27 -2.65
CA LEU A 121 6.24 -9.72 -2.77
C LEU A 121 7.01 -10.30 -1.60
N CYS A 122 6.45 -11.32 -0.95
CA CYS A 122 7.05 -11.91 0.24
C CYS A 122 6.97 -13.45 0.17
N ASP A 123 7.76 -14.13 1.00
CA ASP A 123 7.84 -15.60 1.01
C ASP A 123 6.46 -16.28 1.16
N ASN A 124 5.51 -15.61 1.82
CA ASN A 124 4.18 -16.12 2.10
C ASN A 124 3.08 -15.55 1.18
N GLY A 125 3.43 -14.77 0.16
CA GLY A 125 2.46 -14.21 -0.78
C GLY A 125 2.76 -12.79 -1.24
N ALA A 126 1.74 -11.94 -1.13
CA ALA A 126 1.80 -10.53 -1.52
C ALA A 126 1.17 -9.66 -0.44
N MET A 127 1.76 -8.48 -0.23
CA MET A 127 1.30 -7.46 0.70
C MET A 127 0.98 -6.18 -0.07
N LEU A 128 -0.08 -5.48 0.33
CA LEU A 128 -0.39 -4.14 -0.21
C LEU A 128 0.38 -3.07 0.57
N ILE A 129 0.86 -2.07 -0.16
CA ILE A 129 1.44 -0.82 0.36
C ILE A 129 0.77 0.38 -0.30
N ASP A 130 1.11 1.59 0.14
CA ASP A 130 0.55 2.83 -0.42
C ASP A 130 -0.97 2.98 -0.23
N PHE A 131 -1.37 3.26 1.03
CA PHE A 131 -2.77 3.45 1.41
C PHE A 131 -3.23 4.90 1.25
N ASP A 132 -2.62 5.66 0.32
CA ASP A 132 -2.90 7.09 0.19
C ASP A 132 -4.30 7.35 -0.38
N TRP A 133 -4.74 6.53 -1.33
CA TRP A 133 -6.08 6.63 -1.95
C TRP A 133 -7.11 5.76 -1.24
N CYS A 134 -6.64 4.87 -0.37
CA CYS A 134 -7.50 4.03 0.43
C CYS A 134 -8.40 4.87 1.34
N GLY A 135 -9.64 4.45 1.52
CA GLY A 135 -10.58 5.18 2.35
C GLY A 135 -11.91 4.46 2.53
N LYS A 136 -12.88 5.11 3.16
CA LYS A 136 -14.23 4.55 3.32
C LYS A 136 -14.98 4.59 2.01
N GLU A 137 -15.69 3.50 1.71
CA GLU A 137 -16.58 3.45 0.55
C GLU A 137 -17.58 4.61 0.59
N ARG A 138 -17.74 5.33 -0.52
CA ARG A 138 -18.61 6.52 -0.68
C ARG A 138 -18.15 7.79 0.04
N GLU A 139 -16.99 7.77 0.69
CA GLU A 139 -16.35 8.97 1.26
C GLU A 139 -15.00 9.26 0.57
N ALA A 140 -14.25 8.23 0.21
CA ALA A 140 -12.99 8.37 -0.51
C ALA A 140 -13.23 8.89 -1.93
N CYS A 141 -12.40 9.84 -2.36
CA CYS A 141 -12.46 10.42 -3.70
C CYS A 141 -11.10 10.33 -4.39
N TYR A 142 -11.13 10.17 -5.71
CA TYR A 142 -9.96 10.37 -6.55
C TYR A 142 -9.42 11.80 -6.44
N PRO A 143 -8.10 11.99 -6.53
CA PRO A 143 -7.54 13.33 -6.52
C PRO A 143 -7.94 14.11 -7.78
N SER A 144 -7.94 15.44 -7.69
CA SER A 144 -8.35 16.32 -8.81
C SER A 144 -7.41 16.22 -10.01
N ASP A 145 -6.17 15.83 -9.78
CA ASP A 145 -5.09 15.71 -10.76
C ASP A 145 -4.84 14.27 -11.22
N ILE A 146 -5.76 13.32 -10.93
CA ILE A 146 -5.66 11.96 -11.45
C ILE A 146 -5.46 11.96 -12.97
N LEU A 147 -4.54 11.11 -13.41
CA LEU A 147 -4.22 10.87 -14.81
C LEU A 147 -5.38 10.11 -15.47
N MET A 148 -6.11 10.77 -16.36
CA MET A 148 -7.26 10.21 -17.08
C MET A 148 -6.88 9.74 -18.50
N ASP A 149 -5.64 9.33 -18.71
CA ASP A 149 -5.18 8.85 -20.02
C ASP A 149 -5.89 7.55 -20.42
N SER A 150 -6.16 7.34 -21.71
CA SER A 150 -6.77 6.13 -22.24
C SER A 150 -5.91 4.88 -22.05
N ASP A 151 -4.60 5.05 -21.85
CA ASP A 151 -3.68 3.95 -21.59
C ASP A 151 -3.72 3.47 -20.13
N MET A 152 -4.39 4.21 -19.24
CA MET A 152 -4.56 3.80 -17.85
C MET A 152 -5.65 2.73 -17.71
N PRO A 153 -5.46 1.70 -16.87
CA PRO A 153 -6.40 0.60 -16.71
C PRO A 153 -7.60 0.96 -15.82
N TRP A 154 -8.02 2.23 -15.80
CA TRP A 154 -9.10 2.70 -14.94
C TRP A 154 -10.45 2.11 -15.33
N HIS A 155 -11.30 1.88 -14.33
CA HIS A 155 -12.69 1.56 -14.56
C HIS A 155 -13.40 2.72 -15.30
N ALA A 156 -14.35 2.41 -16.18
CA ALA A 156 -14.99 3.42 -17.05
C ALA A 156 -15.77 4.51 -16.31
N SER A 157 -16.10 4.30 -15.03
CA SER A 157 -16.78 5.29 -14.18
C SER A 157 -15.84 6.18 -13.36
N VAL A 158 -14.52 5.96 -13.43
CA VAL A 158 -13.52 6.81 -12.77
C VAL A 158 -13.60 8.21 -13.34
N GLN A 159 -13.52 9.20 -12.46
CA GLN A 159 -13.47 10.62 -12.81
C GLN A 159 -12.72 11.37 -11.71
N ARG A 160 -12.11 12.51 -12.06
CA ARG A 160 -11.49 13.44 -11.11
C ARG A 160 -12.48 13.81 -10.02
N GLU A 161 -12.03 13.77 -8.76
CA GLU A 161 -12.84 14.07 -7.58
C GLU A 161 -14.08 13.14 -7.41
N GLY A 162 -14.20 12.11 -8.24
CA GLY A 162 -15.26 11.12 -8.15
C GLY A 162 -15.05 10.20 -6.96
N LEU A 163 -16.15 9.61 -6.47
CA LEU A 163 -16.10 8.62 -5.39
C LEU A 163 -15.39 7.35 -5.85
N ILE A 164 -14.53 6.85 -4.98
CA ILE A 164 -13.92 5.53 -5.11
C ILE A 164 -14.95 4.50 -4.61
N THR A 165 -15.09 3.41 -5.37
CA THR A 165 -16.06 2.34 -5.14
C THR A 165 -15.38 0.98 -5.11
N LYS A 166 -16.05 -0.02 -4.51
CA LYS A 166 -15.53 -1.40 -4.46
C LYS A 166 -15.39 -1.99 -5.86
N GLU A 167 -16.25 -1.60 -6.78
CA GLU A 167 -16.16 -2.00 -8.19
C GLU A 167 -14.88 -1.50 -8.87
N HIS A 168 -14.33 -0.37 -8.43
CA HIS A 168 -13.03 0.11 -8.90
C HIS A 168 -11.90 -0.82 -8.47
N ASP A 169 -11.89 -1.26 -7.21
CA ASP A 169 -10.94 -2.26 -6.71
C ASP A 169 -11.05 -3.57 -7.49
N CYS A 170 -12.27 -4.09 -7.67
CA CYS A 170 -12.50 -5.32 -8.42
C CYS A 170 -11.98 -5.21 -9.86
N HIS A 171 -12.21 -4.08 -10.52
CA HIS A 171 -11.71 -3.84 -11.87
C HIS A 171 -10.19 -3.90 -11.92
N LEU A 172 -9.50 -3.21 -11.01
CA LEU A 172 -8.04 -3.17 -11.01
C LEU A 172 -7.42 -4.49 -10.57
N LEU A 173 -8.07 -5.23 -9.67
CA LEU A 173 -7.68 -6.58 -9.29
C LEU A 173 -7.73 -7.54 -10.50
N ASP A 174 -8.78 -7.49 -11.31
CA ASP A 174 -8.90 -8.28 -12.54
C ASP A 174 -7.81 -7.92 -13.57
N LYS A 175 -7.44 -6.64 -13.65
CA LYS A 175 -6.37 -6.15 -14.54
C LYS A 175 -4.99 -6.60 -14.08
N LEU A 176 -4.72 -6.52 -12.77
CA LEU A 176 -3.42 -6.79 -12.18
C LEU A 176 -3.12 -8.29 -12.09
N ALA A 177 -4.12 -9.08 -11.67
CA ALA A 177 -3.90 -10.48 -11.31
C ALA A 177 -4.50 -11.47 -12.32
N GLY A 178 -5.12 -10.97 -13.39
CA GLY A 178 -5.78 -11.75 -14.45
C GLY A 178 -7.10 -12.39 -14.00
N PRO A 179 -7.91 -12.89 -14.94
CA PRO A 179 -9.17 -13.54 -14.60
C PRO A 179 -8.92 -14.85 -13.81
N PRO A 180 -9.81 -15.23 -12.86
CA PRO A 180 -9.66 -16.42 -12.02
C PRO A 180 -9.44 -17.73 -12.79
N GLU A 181 -9.92 -17.80 -14.04
CA GLU A 181 -9.97 -19.03 -14.84
C GLU A 181 -8.64 -19.42 -15.53
N GLN A 182 -7.61 -18.56 -15.52
CA GLN A 182 -6.35 -18.84 -16.24
C GLN A 182 -5.26 -19.54 -15.42
N GLN A 183 -5.49 -19.85 -14.15
CA GLN A 183 -4.46 -20.43 -13.27
C GLN A 183 -4.59 -21.95 -13.06
N GLY A 184 -5.52 -22.61 -13.76
CA GLY A 184 -5.81 -24.04 -13.63
C GLY A 184 -5.26 -24.95 -14.73
N THR A 185 -4.03 -24.76 -15.25
CA THR A 185 -3.45 -25.76 -16.17
C THR A 185 -1.92 -25.89 -16.07
N LEU A 186 -1.40 -26.35 -14.92
CA LEU A 186 -0.08 -26.97 -14.85
C LEU A 186 -0.14 -28.24 -13.98
N LEU A 187 -1.05 -29.14 -14.32
CA LEU A 187 -0.94 -30.55 -13.95
C LEU A 187 -1.22 -31.40 -15.19
N GLY A 188 -0.19 -32.08 -15.67
CA GLY A 188 -0.30 -33.11 -16.70
C GLY A 188 0.63 -32.88 -17.88
N ASN A 189 1.84 -33.43 -17.80
CA ASN A 189 2.28 -34.48 -18.74
C ASN A 189 3.74 -34.85 -18.43
N VAL A 190 3.91 -35.84 -17.57
CA VAL A 190 5.06 -36.75 -17.66
C VAL A 190 4.46 -38.11 -18.02
N ALA A 191 4.67 -38.51 -19.26
CA ALA A 191 4.58 -39.89 -19.72
C ALA A 191 6.01 -40.34 -20.07
#